data_AF-A0A1B8C3H6-F1
#
_entry.id   AF-A0A1B8C3H6-F1
#
_cell.length_a   1.000
_cell.length_b   1.000
_cell.length_c   1.000
_cell.angle_alpha   90.00
_cell.angle_beta   90.00
_cell.angle_gamma   90.00
#
_symmetry.space_group_name_H-M   'P 1'
#
loop_
_entity.id
_entity.type
_entity.pdbx_description
1 polymer ?
#
loop_
_entity_poly.entity_id
_entity_poly.type
_entity_poly.pdbx_seq_one_letter_code
_entity_poly.pdbx_strand_id
1 'polypeptide(L)'
;MEALGQSYGFIMYRHKVKTAIKGFLKPGDVPRDRVLVYVNEERVGVIDRIYMFPATVMLDLKAGDVLELLVENMGRIDYGPTLVEQCKGVVGNVTIGDSILLDWMTYPLALEQPPAPQAKYRGPPPSSTSTPIFYSGSFDVETIGDTFLELPGWVKGNVWVNKINLGRYWIIGPQQSLYLPGCYLKNKGNQITVLALEPLAEATSAVGISKRVWSNNPDPDAP
;
A
#
# COMPACT_ATOMS: atom_id res chain seq x y z
N MET A 1 -1.23 -9.90 12.18
CA MET A 1 0.15 -9.91 11.60
C MET A 1 1.20 -10.22 12.67
N GLU A 2 0.94 -9.81 13.90
CA GLU A 2 1.77 -9.97 15.09
C GLU A 2 2.01 -11.44 15.43
N ALA A 3 0.99 -12.30 15.23
CA ALA A 3 1.12 -13.74 15.37
C ALA A 3 2.17 -14.36 14.43
N LEU A 4 2.56 -13.66 13.35
CA LEU A 4 3.62 -14.06 12.42
C LEU A 4 4.94 -13.32 12.70
N GLY A 5 5.06 -12.63 13.85
CA GLY A 5 6.25 -11.88 14.23
C GLY A 5 6.45 -10.58 13.44
N GLN A 6 5.43 -10.10 12.71
CA GLN A 6 5.53 -8.89 11.90
C GLN A 6 4.98 -7.65 12.62
N SER A 7 5.83 -6.63 12.77
CA SER A 7 5.48 -5.37 13.44
C SER A 7 4.86 -4.32 12.52
N TYR A 8 5.41 -4.12 11.32
CA TYR A 8 5.05 -3.01 10.40
C TYR A 8 4.91 -3.48 8.95
N GLY A 9 4.49 -2.56 8.09
CA GLY A 9 4.42 -2.76 6.65
C GLY A 9 3.06 -3.28 6.19
N PHE A 10 3.10 -4.26 5.30
CA PHE A 10 1.93 -4.85 4.66
C PHE A 10 1.89 -6.34 4.92
N ILE A 11 0.73 -6.96 4.75
CA ILE A 11 0.62 -8.42 4.78
C ILE A 11 -0.37 -8.85 3.71
N MET A 12 0.03 -9.82 2.89
CA MET A 12 -0.84 -10.38 1.87
C MET A 12 -1.44 -11.69 2.37
N TYR A 13 -2.76 -11.83 2.26
CA TYR A 13 -3.47 -13.09 2.44
C TYR A 13 -3.98 -13.55 1.08
N ARG A 14 -3.61 -14.76 0.65
CA ARG A 14 -4.01 -15.35 -0.63
C ARG A 14 -4.83 -16.62 -0.40
N HIS A 15 -5.98 -16.70 -1.05
CA HIS A 15 -6.89 -17.85 -1.00
C HIS A 15 -7.20 -18.32 -2.41
N LYS A 16 -7.09 -19.63 -2.65
CA LYS A 16 -7.53 -20.25 -3.92
C LYS A 16 -8.94 -20.82 -3.71
N VAL A 17 -9.88 -20.28 -4.47
CA VAL A 17 -11.31 -20.62 -4.37
C VAL A 17 -11.53 -22.07 -4.80
N LYS A 18 -12.05 -22.90 -3.90
CA LYS A 18 -12.32 -24.34 -4.17
C LYS A 18 -13.70 -24.58 -4.79
N THR A 19 -14.68 -23.75 -4.43
CA THR A 19 -16.06 -23.86 -4.89
C THR A 19 -16.59 -22.46 -5.15
N ALA A 20 -17.44 -22.30 -6.16
CA ALA A 20 -18.01 -21.01 -6.51
C ALA A 20 -18.72 -20.38 -5.31
N ILE A 21 -18.53 -19.08 -5.12
CA ILE A 21 -19.04 -18.34 -3.97
C ILE A 21 -19.34 -16.89 -4.36
N LYS A 22 -20.48 -16.38 -3.88
CA LYS A 22 -20.94 -15.02 -4.16
C LYS A 22 -21.42 -14.34 -2.89
N GLY A 23 -21.09 -13.06 -2.73
CA GLY A 23 -21.54 -12.27 -1.60
C GLY A 23 -20.62 -11.08 -1.30
N PHE A 24 -20.93 -10.36 -0.23
CA PHE A 24 -20.08 -9.27 0.25
C PHE A 24 -18.90 -9.82 1.05
N LEU A 25 -17.70 -9.31 0.77
CA LEU A 25 -16.49 -9.61 1.50
C LEU A 25 -16.51 -8.93 2.88
N LYS A 26 -16.18 -9.68 3.93
CA LYS A 26 -15.85 -9.16 5.26
C LYS A 26 -14.43 -9.61 5.64
N PRO A 27 -13.44 -8.71 5.70
CA PRO A 27 -12.04 -9.08 5.92
C PRO A 27 -11.69 -9.17 7.42
N GLY A 28 -12.38 -10.04 8.17
CA GLY A 28 -12.22 -10.17 9.62
C GLY A 28 -13.30 -9.44 10.42
N ASP A 29 -12.97 -9.07 11.66
CA ASP A 29 -13.82 -8.33 12.59
C ASP A 29 -14.11 -6.91 12.07
N VAL A 30 -13.06 -6.18 11.73
CA VAL A 30 -13.04 -4.86 11.09
C VAL A 30 -11.78 -4.74 10.21
N PRO A 31 -11.77 -3.85 9.21
CA PRO A 31 -10.55 -3.54 8.46
C PRO A 31 -9.47 -2.97 9.39
N ARG A 32 -8.23 -3.50 9.34
CA ARG A 32 -7.10 -3.11 10.21
C ARG A 32 -5.80 -2.94 9.40
N ASP A 33 -5.63 -1.86 8.64
CA ASP A 33 -6.51 -0.69 8.56
C ASP A 33 -7.13 -0.51 7.18
N ARG A 34 -6.35 -0.74 6.12
CA ARG A 34 -6.79 -0.61 4.74
C ARG A 34 -6.54 -1.90 3.98
N VAL A 35 -7.56 -2.39 3.29
CA VAL A 35 -7.55 -3.68 2.60
C VAL A 35 -7.76 -3.45 1.11
N LEU A 36 -6.74 -3.69 0.30
CA LEU A 36 -6.88 -3.74 -1.15
C LEU A 36 -7.24 -5.17 -1.55
N VAL A 37 -8.34 -5.33 -2.30
CA VAL A 37 -8.91 -6.63 -2.67
C VAL A 37 -8.63 -6.90 -4.13
N TYR A 38 -8.02 -8.05 -4.42
CA TYR A 38 -7.72 -8.49 -5.78
C TYR A 38 -8.35 -9.84 -6.07
N VAL A 39 -8.82 -10.02 -7.30
CA VAL A 39 -9.24 -11.30 -7.85
C VAL A 39 -8.46 -11.54 -9.12
N ASN A 40 -7.71 -12.65 -9.18
CA ASN A 40 -6.88 -13.00 -10.34
C ASN A 40 -5.94 -11.84 -10.77
N GLU A 41 -5.26 -11.22 -9.80
CA GLU A 41 -4.34 -10.09 -10.00
C GLU A 41 -5.00 -8.77 -10.46
N GLU A 42 -6.33 -8.68 -10.50
CA GLU A 42 -7.05 -7.44 -10.76
C GLU A 42 -7.70 -6.89 -9.49
N ARG A 43 -7.48 -5.60 -9.20
CA ARG A 43 -8.08 -4.92 -8.05
C ARG A 43 -9.57 -4.74 -8.27
N VAL A 44 -10.37 -5.25 -7.35
CA VAL A 44 -11.84 -5.18 -7.38
C VAL A 44 -12.42 -4.26 -6.32
N GLY A 45 -11.60 -3.76 -5.39
CA GLY A 45 -12.04 -2.75 -4.43
C GLY A 45 -11.02 -2.47 -3.33
N VAL A 46 -11.35 -1.45 -2.53
CA VAL A 46 -10.61 -1.04 -1.34
C VAL A 46 -11.58 -0.91 -0.18
N ILE A 47 -11.23 -1.48 0.97
CA ILE A 47 -11.98 -1.33 2.22
C ILE A 47 -11.08 -0.58 3.19
N ASP A 48 -11.42 0.66 3.52
CA ASP A 48 -10.57 1.55 4.30
C ASP A 48 -11.25 2.00 5.61
N ARG A 49 -10.60 1.72 6.74
CA ARG A 49 -11.08 2.05 8.09
C ARG A 49 -11.05 3.55 8.39
N ILE A 50 -10.44 4.39 7.56
CA ILE A 50 -10.51 5.85 7.79
C ILE A 50 -11.96 6.37 7.66
N TYR A 51 -12.82 5.66 6.94
CA TYR A 51 -14.22 6.02 6.76
C TYR A 51 -15.11 5.42 7.84
N MET A 52 -16.09 6.20 8.30
CA MET A 52 -17.10 5.73 9.26
C MET A 52 -17.92 4.57 8.69
N PHE A 53 -18.19 4.60 7.38
CA PHE A 53 -18.85 3.54 6.63
C PHE A 53 -17.95 3.16 5.46
N PRO A 54 -16.99 2.22 5.63
CA PRO A 54 -16.11 1.79 4.56
C PRO A 54 -16.91 1.21 3.38
N ALA A 55 -16.35 1.33 2.17
CA ALA A 55 -16.92 0.71 0.97
C ALA A 55 -17.09 -0.81 1.16
N THR A 56 -18.15 -1.36 0.56
CA THR A 56 -18.40 -2.81 0.52
C THR A 56 -17.94 -3.40 -0.80
N VAL A 57 -17.26 -4.55 -0.76
CA VAL A 57 -16.83 -5.26 -1.97
C VAL A 57 -17.71 -6.50 -2.19
N MET A 58 -18.50 -6.50 -3.27
CA MET A 58 -19.26 -7.67 -3.70
C MET A 58 -18.40 -8.53 -4.62
N LEU A 59 -18.32 -9.83 -4.31
CA LEU A 59 -17.53 -10.80 -5.08
C LEU A 59 -18.46 -11.86 -5.68
N ASP A 60 -18.10 -12.34 -6.87
CA ASP A 60 -18.74 -13.47 -7.57
C ASP A 60 -17.62 -14.37 -8.11
N LEU A 61 -17.09 -15.23 -7.24
CA LEU A 61 -15.89 -16.03 -7.47
C LEU A 61 -16.24 -17.43 -7.95
N LYS A 62 -15.44 -17.95 -8.88
CA LYS A 62 -15.54 -19.30 -9.43
C LYS A 62 -14.47 -20.21 -8.81
N ALA A 63 -14.70 -21.52 -8.87
CA ALA A 63 -13.66 -22.48 -8.51
C ALA A 63 -12.42 -22.27 -9.38
N GLY A 64 -11.25 -22.17 -8.75
CA GLY A 64 -9.98 -21.88 -9.41
C GLY A 64 -9.54 -20.41 -9.32
N ASP A 65 -10.44 -19.47 -9.08
CA ASP A 65 -10.10 -18.06 -8.88
C ASP A 65 -9.18 -17.89 -7.67
N VAL A 66 -8.33 -16.86 -7.72
CA VAL A 66 -7.42 -16.49 -6.65
C VAL A 66 -7.89 -15.16 -6.06
N LEU A 67 -8.26 -15.19 -4.77
CA LEU A 67 -8.59 -14.01 -3.99
C LEU A 67 -7.36 -13.58 -3.18
N GLU A 68 -7.01 -12.30 -3.23
CA GLU A 68 -5.92 -11.73 -2.47
C GLU A 68 -6.35 -10.49 -1.70
N LEU A 69 -5.97 -10.43 -0.42
CA LEU A 69 -6.19 -9.30 0.46
C LEU A 69 -4.84 -8.73 0.87
N LEU A 70 -4.49 -7.58 0.30
CA LEU A 70 -3.32 -6.83 0.74
C LEU A 70 -3.74 -5.87 1.85
N VAL A 71 -3.31 -6.17 3.07
CA VAL A 71 -3.63 -5.33 4.22
C VAL A 71 -2.45 -4.41 4.53
N GLU A 72 -2.69 -3.11 4.50
CA GLU A 72 -1.77 -2.09 4.97
C GLU A 72 -2.00 -1.83 6.48
N ASN A 73 -0.93 -1.99 7.27
CA ASN A 73 -0.87 -1.42 8.62
C ASN A 73 -0.49 0.05 8.52
N MET A 74 -1.43 0.95 8.81
CA MET A 74 -1.24 2.40 8.66
C MET A 74 -0.66 3.07 9.91
N GLY A 75 -0.42 2.30 10.97
CA GLY A 75 0.02 2.79 12.27
C GLY A 75 -0.91 2.30 13.37
N ARG A 76 -0.35 1.89 14.51
CA ARG A 76 -1.15 1.53 15.69
C ARG A 76 -1.61 2.80 16.39
N ILE A 77 -2.84 2.80 16.90
CA ILE A 77 -3.31 3.86 17.78
C ILE A 77 -2.35 4.00 18.96
N ASP A 78 -1.95 5.23 19.26
CA ASP A 78 -0.99 5.59 20.30
C ASP A 78 -1.65 6.27 21.53
N TYR A 79 -2.98 6.39 21.53
CA TYR A 79 -3.74 7.02 22.61
C TYR A 79 -5.12 6.38 22.81
N GLY A 80 -5.59 6.38 24.05
CA GLY A 80 -6.97 5.99 24.39
C GLY A 80 -7.17 4.49 24.66
N PRO A 81 -8.41 4.08 24.96
CA PRO A 81 -8.70 2.75 25.50
C PRO A 81 -8.48 1.61 24.51
N THR A 82 -8.58 1.88 23.20
CA THR A 82 -8.42 0.87 22.14
C THR A 82 -6.96 0.54 21.82
N LEU A 83 -6.00 1.12 22.57
CA LEU A 83 -4.56 0.91 22.39
C LEU A 83 -4.15 -0.57 22.56
N VAL A 84 -4.75 -1.26 23.53
CA VAL A 84 -4.43 -2.68 23.81
C VAL A 84 -4.98 -3.64 22.74
N GLU A 85 -5.87 -3.16 21.87
CA GLU A 85 -6.54 -3.95 20.83
C GLU A 85 -5.93 -3.73 19.44
N GLN A 86 -4.78 -3.04 19.34
CA GLN A 86 -4.14 -2.64 18.08
C GLN A 86 -3.38 -3.77 17.36
N CYS A 87 -4.01 -4.95 17.26
CA CYS A 87 -3.62 -5.97 16.31
C CYS A 87 -3.93 -5.51 14.88
N LYS A 88 -3.06 -5.83 13.93
CA LYS A 88 -3.13 -5.41 12.52
C LYS A 88 -3.17 -6.61 11.57
N GLY A 89 -3.58 -6.40 10.32
CA GLY A 89 -3.84 -7.49 9.39
C GLY A 89 -5.30 -7.94 9.49
N VAL A 90 -5.56 -9.25 9.38
CA VAL A 90 -6.91 -9.80 9.59
C VAL A 90 -7.01 -10.37 11.00
N VAL A 91 -8.03 -9.95 11.74
CA VAL A 91 -8.41 -10.53 13.04
C VAL A 91 -9.78 -11.16 12.89
N GLY A 92 -9.93 -12.43 13.25
CA GLY A 92 -11.17 -13.19 13.03
C GLY A 92 -11.26 -13.82 11.62
N ASN A 93 -12.47 -14.19 11.22
CA ASN A 93 -12.72 -14.91 9.97
C ASN A 93 -12.92 -13.97 8.80
N VAL A 94 -12.30 -14.28 7.66
CA VAL A 94 -12.70 -13.68 6.37
C VAL A 94 -13.93 -14.41 5.85
N THR A 95 -14.98 -13.68 5.48
CA THR A 95 -16.19 -14.26 4.91
C THR A 95 -16.57 -13.63 3.58
N ILE A 96 -17.26 -14.40 2.73
CA ILE A 96 -18.01 -13.90 1.58
C ILE A 96 -19.47 -14.32 1.78
N GLY A 97 -20.35 -13.34 1.98
CA GLY A 97 -21.67 -13.61 2.53
C GLY A 97 -21.53 -14.30 3.90
N ASP A 98 -22.19 -15.45 4.05
CA ASP A 98 -22.18 -16.25 5.27
C ASP A 98 -21.10 -17.35 5.30
N SER A 99 -20.33 -17.52 4.22
CA SER A 99 -19.32 -18.58 4.16
C SER A 99 -17.97 -18.09 4.65
N ILE A 100 -17.35 -18.86 5.54
CA ILE A 100 -16.00 -18.61 6.04
C ILE A 100 -14.98 -19.17 5.05
N LEU A 101 -13.96 -18.36 4.72
CA LEU A 101 -12.84 -18.78 3.90
C LEU A 101 -11.67 -19.27 4.76
N LEU A 102 -11.15 -20.45 4.42
CA LEU A 102 -10.04 -21.13 5.12
C LEU A 102 -8.84 -21.34 4.18
N ASP A 103 -7.77 -21.98 4.67
CA ASP A 103 -6.60 -22.36 3.89
C ASP A 103 -5.87 -21.20 3.20
N TRP A 104 -5.59 -20.15 3.98
CA TRP A 104 -4.89 -18.96 3.51
C TRP A 104 -3.37 -19.18 3.45
N MET A 105 -2.77 -18.75 2.34
CA MET A 105 -1.34 -18.46 2.30
C MET A 105 -1.13 -17.04 2.83
N THR A 106 -0.13 -16.85 3.69
CA THR A 106 0.17 -15.55 4.30
C THR A 106 1.58 -15.13 3.98
N TYR A 107 1.74 -13.87 3.54
CA TYR A 107 3.03 -13.31 3.16
C TYR A 107 3.27 -12.02 3.93
N PRO A 108 4.09 -12.07 5.00
CA PRO A 108 4.56 -10.88 5.70
C PRO A 108 5.42 -10.01 4.78
N LEU A 109 5.09 -8.71 4.68
CA LEU A 109 5.82 -7.73 3.86
C LEU A 109 6.23 -6.54 4.75
N ALA A 110 7.26 -6.73 5.57
CA ALA A 110 7.73 -5.68 6.49
C ALA A 110 8.24 -4.42 5.75
N LEU A 111 8.87 -4.63 4.59
CA LEU A 111 9.39 -3.58 3.71
C LEU A 111 10.26 -2.53 4.42
N GLU A 112 11.09 -2.95 5.38
CA GLU A 112 12.08 -2.05 5.99
C GLU A 112 13.04 -1.50 4.93
N GLN A 113 13.42 -2.34 3.97
CA GLN A 113 14.13 -1.96 2.75
C GLN A 113 13.29 -2.32 1.52
N PRO A 114 13.44 -1.59 0.40
CA PRO A 114 12.77 -1.94 -0.84
C PRO A 114 13.39 -3.22 -1.43
N PRO A 115 12.65 -3.97 -2.26
CA PRO A 115 13.23 -5.08 -3.01
C PRO A 115 14.36 -4.59 -3.92
N ALA A 116 15.31 -5.48 -4.24
CA ALA A 116 16.33 -5.15 -5.22
C ALA A 116 15.67 -4.84 -6.58
N PRO A 117 16.09 -3.77 -7.28
CA PRO A 117 15.53 -3.44 -8.58
C PRO A 117 15.75 -4.60 -9.55
N GLN A 118 14.67 -5.06 -10.17
CA GLN A 118 14.75 -6.06 -11.24
C GLN A 118 15.16 -5.35 -12.52
N ALA A 119 16.46 -5.31 -12.78
CA ALA A 119 17.01 -4.73 -14.00
C ALA A 119 16.37 -5.42 -15.21
N LYS A 120 15.43 -4.73 -15.89
CA LYS A 120 14.75 -5.08 -17.16
C LYS A 120 13.28 -5.53 -17.08
N TYR A 121 12.61 -5.52 -15.93
CA TYR A 121 11.15 -5.70 -15.96
C TYR A 121 10.47 -4.40 -16.39
N ARG A 122 9.90 -4.40 -17.61
CA ARG A 122 8.90 -3.42 -18.04
C ARG A 122 7.60 -4.18 -18.21
N GLY A 123 6.76 -4.13 -17.16
CA GLY A 123 5.40 -4.61 -17.24
C GLY A 123 4.56 -3.79 -18.22
N PRO A 124 3.33 -4.22 -18.50
CA PRO A 124 2.37 -3.38 -19.23
C PRO A 124 2.17 -2.04 -18.50
N PRO A 125 1.73 -0.98 -19.21
CA PRO A 125 1.30 0.25 -18.56
C PRO A 125 0.27 -0.06 -17.47
N PRO A 126 0.41 0.52 -16.27
CA PRO A 126 -0.53 0.25 -15.18
C PRO A 126 -1.92 0.82 -15.51
N SER A 127 -2.92 0.14 -14.99
CA SER A 127 -4.33 0.54 -14.97
C SER A 127 -4.77 0.80 -13.53
N SER A 128 -5.95 1.39 -13.36
CA SER A 128 -6.59 1.56 -12.04
C SER A 128 -6.87 0.25 -11.31
N THR A 129 -6.84 -0.89 -12.02
CA THR A 129 -7.04 -2.23 -11.45
C THR A 129 -5.73 -2.98 -11.21
N SER A 130 -4.57 -2.36 -11.47
CA SER A 130 -3.29 -3.05 -11.34
C SER A 130 -2.91 -3.34 -9.87
N THR A 131 -2.09 -4.37 -9.68
CA THR A 131 -1.44 -4.67 -8.40
C THR A 131 -0.41 -3.59 -8.04
N PRO A 132 0.07 -3.53 -6.78
CA PRO A 132 1.10 -2.59 -6.39
C PRO A 132 2.40 -2.80 -7.17
N ILE A 133 3.06 -1.70 -7.54
CA ILE A 133 4.29 -1.73 -8.33
C ILE A 133 5.41 -1.00 -7.58
N PHE A 134 6.60 -1.60 -7.59
CA PHE A 134 7.84 -0.92 -7.19
C PHE A 134 8.49 -0.28 -8.41
N TYR A 135 8.58 1.04 -8.41
CA TYR A 135 9.34 1.83 -9.39
C TYR A 135 10.72 2.11 -8.85
N SER A 136 11.74 2.02 -9.70
CA SER A 136 13.12 2.31 -9.34
C SER A 136 13.74 3.30 -10.31
N GLY A 137 14.55 4.21 -9.78
CA GLY A 137 15.27 5.21 -10.57
C GLY A 137 16.57 5.63 -9.90
N SER A 138 17.37 6.41 -10.62
CA SER A 138 18.62 6.96 -10.11
C SER A 138 18.81 8.41 -10.52
N PHE A 139 19.47 9.19 -9.68
CA PHE A 139 19.73 10.59 -9.94
C PHE A 139 21.05 11.07 -9.30
N ASP A 140 21.64 12.09 -9.92
CA ASP A 140 22.79 12.83 -9.40
C ASP A 140 22.32 14.19 -8.86
N VAL A 141 23.04 14.76 -7.90
CA VAL A 141 22.78 16.10 -7.36
C VAL A 141 24.06 16.93 -7.36
N GLU A 142 23.97 18.16 -7.85
CA GLU A 142 25.13 19.07 -7.91
C GLU A 142 25.55 19.52 -6.52
N THR A 143 24.59 19.97 -5.71
CA THR A 143 24.80 20.43 -4.33
C THR A 143 23.99 19.55 -3.38
N ILE A 144 24.64 19.01 -2.36
CA ILE A 144 23.97 18.26 -1.30
C ILE A 144 23.31 19.24 -0.34
N GLY A 145 22.03 19.03 -0.07
CA GLY A 145 21.26 19.79 0.88
C GLY A 145 19.93 19.11 1.15
N ASP A 146 19.25 19.60 2.18
CA ASP A 146 17.90 19.18 2.51
C ASP A 146 16.93 19.53 1.38
N THR A 147 15.96 18.65 1.11
CA THR A 147 14.89 18.89 0.15
C THR A 147 13.58 18.25 0.60
N PHE A 148 12.50 18.52 -0.11
CA PHE A 148 11.23 17.82 0.03
C PHE A 148 10.93 17.10 -1.28
N LEU A 149 10.65 15.82 -1.22
CA LEU A 149 10.34 15.00 -2.37
C LEU A 149 8.84 15.02 -2.62
N GLU A 150 8.45 15.58 -3.76
CA GLU A 150 7.09 15.56 -4.28
C GLU A 150 6.92 14.41 -5.27
N LEU A 151 5.71 13.86 -5.33
CA LEU A 151 5.34 12.72 -6.18
C LEU A 151 4.10 13.10 -7.02
N PRO A 152 4.26 13.89 -8.09
CA PRO A 152 3.13 14.31 -8.94
C PRO A 152 2.49 13.12 -9.66
N GLY A 153 1.16 13.02 -9.58
CA GLY A 153 0.39 11.94 -10.23
C GLY A 153 0.37 10.61 -9.48
N TRP A 154 1.04 10.50 -8.33
CA TRP A 154 1.01 9.29 -7.51
C TRP A 154 -0.13 9.36 -6.49
N VAL A 155 -0.77 8.22 -6.21
CA VAL A 155 -1.91 8.15 -5.29
C VAL A 155 -1.47 7.85 -3.86
N LYS A 156 -0.93 6.66 -3.60
CA LYS A 156 -0.56 6.23 -2.24
C LYS A 156 0.58 5.22 -2.25
N GLY A 157 1.45 5.30 -1.24
CA GLY A 157 2.44 4.27 -0.98
C GLY A 157 3.62 4.74 -0.14
N ASN A 158 4.82 4.24 -0.45
CA ASN A 158 6.04 4.44 0.32
C ASN A 158 7.22 4.80 -0.57
N VAL A 159 8.17 5.57 -0.02
CA VAL A 159 9.40 5.94 -0.74
C VAL A 159 10.64 5.59 0.06
N TRP A 160 11.65 5.10 -0.66
CA TRP A 160 13.00 4.91 -0.17
C TRP A 160 13.99 5.68 -1.02
N VAL A 161 14.95 6.36 -0.38
CA VAL A 161 16.11 6.95 -1.04
C VAL A 161 17.36 6.35 -0.42
N ASN A 162 18.25 5.80 -1.27
CA ASN A 162 19.45 5.09 -0.84
C ASN A 162 19.15 4.00 0.22
N LYS A 163 18.03 3.28 0.03
CA LYS A 163 17.45 2.25 0.93
C LYS A 163 16.93 2.77 2.28
N ILE A 164 16.96 4.08 2.52
CA ILE A 164 16.35 4.68 3.71
C ILE A 164 14.87 4.95 3.45
N ASN A 165 13.99 4.40 4.29
CA ASN A 165 12.55 4.61 4.21
C ASN A 165 12.22 6.06 4.63
N LEU A 166 11.72 6.87 3.70
CA LEU A 166 11.31 8.26 3.93
C LEU A 166 9.89 8.37 4.53
N GLY A 167 9.13 7.27 4.51
CA GLY A 167 7.78 7.20 5.02
C GLY A 167 6.74 6.99 3.93
N ARG A 168 5.52 7.42 4.22
CA ARG A 168 4.33 7.22 3.40
C ARG A 168 3.98 8.50 2.67
N TYR A 169 3.47 8.38 1.46
CA TYR A 169 2.78 9.46 0.76
C TYR A 169 1.34 9.05 0.50
N TRP A 170 0.44 10.03 0.47
CA TRP A 170 -0.96 9.85 0.09
C TRP A 170 -1.50 11.16 -0.47
N ILE A 171 -2.07 11.10 -1.67
CA ILE A 171 -2.55 12.26 -2.42
C ILE A 171 -3.58 13.09 -1.66
N ILE A 172 -4.35 12.46 -0.76
CA ILE A 172 -5.41 13.14 0.00
C ILE A 172 -4.90 14.24 0.92
N GLY A 173 -3.62 14.19 1.30
CA GLY A 173 -2.98 15.21 2.13
C GLY A 173 -3.26 15.11 3.64
N PRO A 174 -2.98 16.18 4.42
CA PRO A 174 -2.50 17.50 3.96
C PRO A 174 -1.03 17.51 3.49
N GLN A 175 -0.24 16.50 3.85
CA GLN A 175 1.16 16.39 3.46
C GLN A 175 1.28 16.00 1.97
N GLN A 176 1.91 16.86 1.16
CA GLN A 176 2.12 16.60 -0.29
C GLN A 176 3.57 16.30 -0.66
N SER A 177 4.49 16.34 0.29
CA SER A 177 5.90 16.05 0.07
C SER A 177 6.54 15.37 1.28
N LEU A 178 7.54 14.52 1.02
CA LEU A 178 8.32 13.82 2.04
C LEU A 178 9.63 14.56 2.29
N TYR A 179 9.99 14.79 3.54
CA TYR A 179 11.31 15.37 3.83
C TYR A 179 12.42 14.38 3.46
N LEU A 180 13.40 14.85 2.69
CA LEU A 180 14.60 14.13 2.33
C LEU A 180 15.80 14.87 2.92
N PRO A 181 16.34 14.39 4.06
CA PRO A 181 17.55 14.93 4.65
C PRO A 181 18.73 14.87 3.68
N GLY A 182 19.49 15.96 3.58
CA GLY A 182 20.68 16.03 2.73
C GLY A 182 21.75 15.03 3.14
N CYS A 183 21.80 14.64 4.42
CA CYS A 183 22.72 13.59 4.90
C CYS A 183 22.44 12.20 4.33
N TYR A 184 21.27 11.97 3.72
CA TYR A 184 20.97 10.73 2.99
C TYR A 184 21.39 10.76 1.53
N LEU A 185 21.80 11.93 1.01
CA LEU A 185 22.18 12.13 -0.39
C LEU A 185 23.68 11.96 -0.60
N LYS A 186 24.03 11.62 -1.84
CA LYS A 186 25.39 11.59 -2.40
C LYS A 186 25.40 12.49 -3.63
N ASN A 187 26.56 13.01 -4.06
CA ASN A 187 26.59 13.80 -5.30
C ASN A 187 26.18 12.99 -6.54
N LYS A 188 26.45 11.67 -6.56
CA LYS A 188 26.14 10.81 -7.70
C LYS A 188 25.59 9.45 -7.28
N GLY A 189 24.79 8.86 -8.17
CA GLY A 189 24.31 7.49 -8.05
C GLY A 189 23.30 7.28 -6.93
N ASN A 190 22.55 8.32 -6.54
CA ASN A 190 21.44 8.12 -5.60
C ASN A 190 20.42 7.20 -6.22
N GLN A 191 19.86 6.30 -5.43
CA GLN A 191 18.80 5.40 -5.84
C GLN A 191 17.50 5.80 -5.16
N ILE A 192 16.41 5.85 -5.92
CA ILE A 192 15.06 6.03 -5.41
C ILE A 192 14.23 4.80 -5.75
N THR A 193 13.46 4.33 -4.77
CA THR A 193 12.42 3.34 -4.99
C THR A 193 11.09 3.88 -4.47
N VAL A 194 10.04 3.77 -5.28
CA VAL A 194 8.69 4.16 -4.92
C VAL A 194 7.79 2.94 -5.03
N LEU A 195 7.14 2.56 -3.93
CA LEU A 195 6.02 1.62 -3.96
C LEU A 195 4.76 2.42 -4.25
N ALA A 196 4.11 2.17 -5.39
CA ALA A 196 2.76 2.63 -5.67
C ALA A 196 1.77 1.52 -5.36
N LEU A 197 0.88 1.74 -4.39
CA LEU A 197 -0.22 0.82 -4.09
C LEU A 197 -1.31 0.86 -5.17
N GLU A 198 -1.38 1.99 -5.87
CA GLU A 198 -2.38 2.29 -6.89
C GLU A 198 -1.66 2.97 -8.05
N PRO A 199 -0.98 2.19 -8.89
CA PRO A 199 -0.18 2.75 -9.95
C PRO A 199 -1.09 3.32 -11.05
N LEU A 200 -0.74 4.52 -11.51
CA LEU A 200 -1.37 5.19 -12.65
C LEU A 200 -0.32 5.43 -13.73
N ALA A 201 -0.75 5.56 -14.98
CA ALA A 201 0.17 5.69 -16.12
C ALA A 201 0.98 7.00 -16.05
N GLU A 202 0.43 8.04 -15.44
CA GLU A 202 1.01 9.35 -15.24
C GLU A 202 2.02 9.41 -14.08
N ALA A 203 2.00 8.44 -13.15
CA ALA A 203 2.85 8.37 -11.96
C ALA A 203 4.31 7.97 -12.32
N THR A 204 5.04 8.90 -12.91
CA THR A 204 6.33 8.62 -13.59
C THR A 204 7.51 9.41 -13.06
N SER A 205 7.29 10.39 -12.17
CA SER A 205 8.34 11.30 -11.72
C SER A 205 8.29 11.56 -10.22
N ALA A 206 9.45 11.85 -9.63
CA ALA A 206 9.59 12.38 -8.29
C ALA A 206 10.51 13.60 -8.35
N VAL A 207 10.17 14.67 -7.64
CA VAL A 207 10.82 15.98 -7.79
C VAL A 207 11.25 16.52 -6.43
N GLY A 208 12.50 16.97 -6.32
CA GLY A 208 12.99 17.68 -5.13
C GLY A 208 12.59 19.15 -5.19
N ILE A 209 11.90 19.64 -4.16
CA ILE A 209 11.47 21.04 -4.02
C ILE A 209 12.08 21.69 -2.77
N SER A 210 12.20 23.02 -2.77
CA SER A 210 12.82 23.79 -1.68
C SER A 210 11.82 24.32 -0.64
N LYS A 211 10.52 24.29 -0.95
CA LYS A 211 9.43 24.72 -0.06
C LYS A 211 8.35 23.65 -0.01
N ARG A 212 7.87 23.31 1.19
CA ARG A 212 6.75 22.36 1.34
C ARG A 212 5.46 22.97 0.84
N VAL A 213 4.64 22.12 0.23
CA VAL A 213 3.24 22.40 -0.04
C VAL A 213 2.39 21.55 0.90
N TRP A 214 1.34 22.17 1.43
CA TRP A 214 0.29 21.51 2.19
C TRP A 214 -1.02 21.76 1.46
N SER A 215 -1.73 20.70 1.13
CA SER A 215 -3.04 20.78 0.50
C SER A 215 -3.79 19.47 0.69
N ASN A 216 -5.11 19.52 0.58
CA ASN A 216 -5.94 18.34 0.56
C ASN A 216 -6.48 18.11 -0.85
N ASN A 217 -6.64 16.84 -1.21
CA ASN A 217 -7.31 16.43 -2.43
C ASN A 217 -8.46 15.46 -2.07
N PRO A 218 -9.50 15.36 -2.91
CA PRO A 218 -10.49 14.30 -2.76
C PRO A 218 -9.81 12.92 -2.74
N ASP A 219 -10.27 12.03 -1.86
CA ASP A 219 -9.81 10.65 -1.87
C ASP A 219 -10.44 9.89 -3.04
N PRO A 220 -9.65 9.31 -3.95
CA PRO A 220 -10.19 8.47 -5.03
C PRO A 220 -10.93 7.22 -4.52
N ASP A 221 -10.68 6.77 -3.28
CA ASP A 221 -11.34 5.60 -2.68
C ASP A 221 -12.45 5.94 -1.68
N ALA A 222 -12.88 7.22 -1.62
CA ALA A 222 -14.02 7.59 -0.80
C ALA A 222 -15.28 6.83 -1.27
N PRO A 223 -16.06 6.23 -0.35
CA PRO A 223 -17.28 5.49 -0.66
C PRO A 223 -18.45 6.37 -1.14
#